data_AF-A0A519LD74-F1
#
_entry.id   AF-A0A519LD74-F1
#
_cell.length_a   1.000
_cell.length_b   1.000
_cell.length_c   1.000
_cell.angle_alpha   90.00
_cell.angle_beta   90.00
_cell.angle_gamma   90.00
#
_symmetry.space_group_name_H-M   'P 1'
#
loop_
_entity.id
_entity.type
_entity.pdbx_description
1 polymer ?
#
loop_
_entity_poly.entity_id
_entity_poly.type
_entity_poly.pdbx_seq_one_letter_code
_entity_poly.pdbx_strand_id
1 'polypeptide(L)'
;MKRVFLFFFLFAATTYGQISGCTDNLADNYNLNAKINDGSCLYKSLKIKPEFSFKLNDSVKETSGLIAFDNLLWTHNDDHDTTIYGLDTLGKIRKKIILNNIVNHDWEEISQDSTHLYIGDFGNNYRGNRNDLHILKIEKKSFLEGKPIIDTISFSYSDQTDFKPQRGNTTNFDCEAFIVTKDSIYLFTKQWSASKTSIYVLPNQSGKHIANYKESINTEGLVTGATYLEEKKLVVLCGYSKTGKTFLYLLYDFKNHDFSTGNKRKINLKLPFHQIEGIATKDGLHYYLTNESLVRKPILNVPQQIHYFDLSFLLKSYLHK
;
A
#
# COMPACT_ATOMS: atom_id res chain seq x y z
N MET A 1 77.47 -2.96 9.43
CA MET A 1 76.03 -3.24 9.66
C MET A 1 75.26 -1.92 9.58
N LYS A 2 74.49 -1.68 8.50
CA LYS A 2 73.65 -0.48 8.37
C LYS A 2 72.37 -0.67 9.20
N ARG A 3 72.17 0.17 10.23
CA ARG A 3 70.93 0.17 11.02
C ARG A 3 69.85 0.92 10.22
N VAL A 4 68.83 0.20 9.78
CA VAL A 4 67.63 0.78 9.19
C VAL A 4 66.69 1.14 10.35
N PHE A 5 66.39 2.42 10.52
CA PHE A 5 65.35 2.88 11.43
C PHE A 5 64.02 2.85 10.69
N LEU A 6 63.13 1.94 11.07
CA LEU A 6 61.76 1.90 10.58
C LEU A 6 60.93 2.90 11.41
N PHE A 7 60.53 4.02 10.81
CA PHE A 7 59.56 4.92 11.42
C PHE A 7 58.15 4.39 11.14
N PHE A 8 57.50 3.88 12.18
CA PHE A 8 56.06 3.58 12.15
C PHE A 8 55.29 4.90 12.31
N PHE A 9 54.74 5.42 11.21
CA PHE A 9 53.74 6.48 11.29
C PHE A 9 52.40 5.88 11.72
N LEU A 10 52.01 6.10 12.97
CA LEU A 10 50.64 5.87 13.42
C LEU A 10 49.74 6.93 12.77
N PHE A 11 49.04 6.57 11.71
CA PHE A 11 47.93 7.39 11.21
C PHE A 11 46.72 7.15 12.11
N ALA A 12 46.45 8.09 13.01
CA ALA A 12 45.17 8.16 13.70
C ALA A 12 44.10 8.63 12.69
N ALA A 13 43.42 7.69 12.04
CA ALA A 13 42.26 8.01 11.22
C ALA A 13 41.12 8.44 12.16
N THR A 14 40.84 9.74 12.23
CA THR A 14 39.63 10.23 12.90
C THR A 14 38.42 9.87 12.06
N THR A 15 37.71 8.81 12.44
CA THR A 15 36.42 8.49 11.83
C THR A 15 35.36 9.42 12.40
N TYR A 16 34.84 10.33 11.58
CA TYR A 16 33.63 11.05 11.94
C TYR A 16 32.46 10.06 11.88
N GLY A 17 31.93 9.68 13.04
CA GLY A 17 30.71 8.88 13.11
C GLY A 17 29.58 9.62 12.38
N GLN A 18 28.91 8.94 11.44
CA GLN A 18 27.73 9.51 10.80
C GLN A 18 26.67 9.78 11.87
N ILE A 19 26.20 11.03 11.95
CA ILE A 19 25.19 11.42 12.93
C ILE A 19 23.85 10.85 12.48
N SER A 20 23.22 10.09 13.36
CA SER A 20 21.87 9.54 13.19
C SER A 20 20.84 10.51 13.75
N GLY A 21 19.70 10.64 13.08
CA GLY A 21 18.58 11.47 13.52
C GLY A 21 17.55 11.67 12.43
N CYS A 22 16.53 12.48 12.71
CA CYS A 22 15.55 12.84 11.68
C CYS A 22 16.19 13.68 10.57
N THR A 23 16.14 13.18 9.33
CA THR A 23 16.72 13.81 8.13
C THR A 23 15.70 14.62 7.31
N ASP A 24 14.43 14.65 7.75
CA ASP A 24 13.34 15.32 7.05
C ASP A 24 13.15 16.76 7.54
N ASN A 25 13.29 17.74 6.63
CA ASN A 25 13.19 19.16 6.98
C ASN A 25 11.75 19.63 7.28
N LEU A 26 10.74 18.81 7.03
CA LEU A 26 9.34 19.06 7.39
C LEU A 26 8.96 18.48 8.76
N ALA A 27 9.87 17.75 9.41
CA ALA A 27 9.65 17.21 10.75
C ALA A 27 9.95 18.24 11.85
N ASP A 28 9.22 18.17 12.96
CA ASP A 28 9.40 19.08 14.11
C ASP A 28 10.74 18.86 14.82
N ASN A 29 11.29 17.65 14.75
CA ASN A 29 12.57 17.25 15.35
C ASN A 29 13.67 17.08 14.29
N TYR A 30 13.58 17.78 13.17
CA TYR A 30 14.60 17.77 12.12
C TYR A 30 16.00 18.07 12.69
N ASN A 31 16.97 17.22 12.37
CA ASN A 31 18.36 17.39 12.75
C ASN A 31 19.20 17.73 11.51
N LEU A 32 19.61 19.00 11.37
CA LEU A 32 20.44 19.48 10.26
C LEU A 32 21.78 18.73 10.13
N ASN A 33 22.30 18.18 11.23
CA ASN A 33 23.55 17.43 11.26
C ASN A 33 23.36 15.94 10.94
N ALA A 34 22.14 15.41 11.00
CA ALA A 34 21.87 14.01 10.71
C ALA A 34 22.14 13.68 9.24
N LYS A 35 22.94 12.64 9.02
CA LYS A 35 23.23 12.07 7.69
C LYS A 35 22.56 10.72 7.49
N ILE A 36 22.17 10.06 8.57
CA ILE A 36 21.43 8.80 8.56
C ILE A 36 20.07 9.02 9.19
N ASN A 37 19.01 8.65 8.47
CA ASN A 37 17.68 8.56 9.04
C ASN A 37 17.56 7.35 9.98
N ASP A 38 17.04 7.57 11.18
CA ASP A 38 16.72 6.54 12.17
C ASP A 38 15.21 6.32 12.38
N GLY A 39 14.38 6.93 11.53
CA GLY A 39 12.93 6.79 11.59
C GLY A 39 12.29 7.51 12.77
N SER A 40 13.02 8.40 13.46
CA SER A 40 12.55 9.18 14.61
C SER A 40 11.77 10.45 14.24
N CYS A 41 11.62 10.78 12.96
CA CYS A 41 10.95 12.00 12.52
C CYS A 41 9.51 12.10 13.05
N LEU A 42 9.20 13.23 13.69
CA LEU A 42 7.89 13.56 14.22
C LEU A 42 7.24 14.66 13.36
N TYR A 43 5.98 14.46 12.99
CA TYR A 43 5.25 15.37 12.13
C TYR A 43 4.02 15.92 12.83
N LYS A 44 3.73 17.21 12.62
CA LYS A 44 2.47 17.81 13.03
C LYS A 44 1.29 17.13 12.34
N SER A 45 0.15 17.12 13.03
CA SER A 45 -1.12 16.72 12.45
C SER A 45 -1.44 17.59 11.24
N LEU A 46 -1.65 16.95 10.11
CA LEU A 46 -1.98 17.59 8.84
C LEU A 46 -3.34 17.11 8.36
N LYS A 47 -4.13 18.02 7.79
CA LYS A 47 -5.43 17.69 7.21
C LYS A 47 -5.60 18.35 5.84
N ILE A 48 -5.75 17.56 4.79
CA ILE A 48 -5.88 18.03 3.39
C ILE A 48 -7.26 17.71 2.82
N LYS A 49 -7.68 18.43 1.77
CA LYS A 49 -8.89 18.13 0.99
C LYS A 49 -8.49 17.67 -0.41
N PRO A 50 -9.32 16.87 -1.10
CA PRO A 50 -9.12 16.62 -2.51
C PRO A 50 -9.24 17.94 -3.29
N GLU A 51 -8.53 18.04 -4.42
CA GLU A 51 -8.76 19.14 -5.36
C GLU A 51 -10.06 18.94 -6.11
N PHE A 52 -10.38 17.68 -6.45
CA PHE A 52 -11.66 17.30 -7.02
C PHE A 52 -12.11 15.91 -6.55
N SER A 53 -13.42 15.70 -6.60
CA SER A 53 -14.08 14.41 -6.39
C SER A 53 -15.14 14.21 -7.46
N PHE A 54 -15.15 13.05 -8.13
CA PHE A 54 -16.17 12.70 -9.13
C PHE A 54 -16.81 11.36 -8.80
N LYS A 55 -18.14 11.27 -8.97
CA LYS A 55 -18.87 10.02 -8.78
C LYS A 55 -18.42 8.99 -9.84
N LEU A 56 -18.12 7.76 -9.40
CA LEU A 56 -17.85 6.64 -10.31
C LEU A 56 -19.16 6.04 -10.84
N ASN A 57 -19.07 5.31 -11.94
CA ASN A 57 -20.23 4.60 -12.49
C ASN A 57 -20.77 3.55 -11.50
N ASP A 58 -22.07 3.24 -11.55
CA ASP A 58 -22.70 2.24 -10.67
C ASP A 58 -22.22 0.81 -10.92
N SER A 59 -21.55 0.53 -12.05
CA SER A 59 -20.81 -0.72 -12.25
C SER A 59 -19.55 -0.86 -11.37
N VAL A 60 -19.12 0.18 -10.66
CA VAL A 60 -17.87 0.19 -9.86
C VAL A 60 -18.17 0.64 -8.43
N LYS A 61 -19.23 0.08 -7.84
CA LYS A 61 -19.79 0.49 -6.54
C LYS A 61 -18.93 0.09 -5.34
N GLU A 62 -18.12 -0.96 -5.48
CA GLU A 62 -17.33 -1.60 -4.43
C GLU A 62 -15.85 -1.58 -4.82
N THR A 63 -15.37 -0.45 -5.34
CA THR A 63 -13.97 -0.29 -5.77
C THR A 63 -12.99 -0.53 -4.62
N SER A 64 -12.13 -1.56 -4.75
CA SER A 64 -11.21 -1.96 -3.67
C SER A 64 -9.75 -1.63 -3.98
N GLY A 65 -9.27 -1.88 -5.20
CA GLY A 65 -7.89 -1.59 -5.61
C GLY A 65 -7.76 -0.50 -6.70
N LEU A 66 -6.59 0.14 -6.82
CA LEU A 66 -6.33 1.10 -7.91
C LEU A 66 -4.85 1.11 -8.36
N ILE A 67 -4.60 1.01 -9.67
CA ILE A 67 -3.27 1.24 -10.26
C ILE A 67 -3.31 2.16 -11.47
N ALA A 68 -2.17 2.75 -11.83
CA ALA A 68 -2.04 3.57 -13.01
C ALA A 68 -1.08 2.93 -14.04
N PHE A 69 -1.58 2.58 -15.23
CA PHE A 69 -0.76 2.15 -16.36
C PHE A 69 -1.53 2.27 -17.67
N ASP A 70 -0.81 2.28 -18.81
CA ASP A 70 -1.43 2.41 -20.15
C ASP A 70 -2.39 3.61 -20.26
N ASN A 71 -1.98 4.74 -19.66
CA ASN A 71 -2.75 6.00 -19.61
C ASN A 71 -4.15 5.90 -18.96
N LEU A 72 -4.44 4.82 -18.23
CA LEU A 72 -5.68 4.62 -17.50
C LEU A 72 -5.40 4.37 -16.01
N LEU A 73 -6.44 4.53 -15.20
CA LEU A 73 -6.51 4.07 -13.82
C LEU A 73 -7.33 2.79 -13.79
N TRP A 74 -6.75 1.68 -13.36
CA TRP A 74 -7.40 0.37 -13.37
C TRP A 74 -7.86 -0.02 -11.96
N THR A 75 -9.11 -0.44 -11.84
CA THR A 75 -9.75 -0.86 -10.60
C THR A 75 -10.63 -2.09 -10.81
N HIS A 76 -11.09 -2.71 -9.74
CA HIS A 76 -12.04 -3.82 -9.68
C HIS A 76 -13.00 -3.61 -8.51
N ASN A 77 -14.13 -4.32 -8.52
CA ASN A 77 -14.99 -4.42 -7.34
C ASN A 77 -14.49 -5.51 -6.37
N ASP A 78 -14.96 -5.46 -5.13
CA ASP A 78 -14.62 -6.39 -4.05
C ASP A 78 -15.05 -7.84 -4.31
N ASP A 79 -16.28 -8.06 -4.79
CA ASP A 79 -16.90 -9.38 -4.78
C ASP A 79 -17.71 -9.65 -6.06
N HIS A 80 -17.82 -10.92 -6.44
CA HIS A 80 -18.52 -11.49 -7.61
C HIS A 80 -18.08 -11.00 -9.01
N ASP A 81 -17.85 -9.70 -9.20
CA ASP A 81 -17.50 -9.10 -10.48
C ASP A 81 -16.04 -9.38 -10.82
N THR A 82 -15.81 -10.05 -11.96
CA THR A 82 -14.48 -10.37 -12.48
C THR A 82 -13.99 -9.37 -13.53
N THR A 83 -14.69 -8.24 -13.66
CA THR A 83 -14.33 -7.17 -14.60
C THR A 83 -13.31 -6.22 -14.00
N ILE A 84 -12.22 -5.99 -14.72
CA ILE A 84 -11.26 -4.91 -14.45
C ILE A 84 -11.65 -3.69 -15.29
N TYR A 85 -11.86 -2.57 -14.61
CA TYR A 85 -12.33 -1.32 -15.19
C TYR A 85 -11.17 -0.34 -15.38
N GLY A 86 -10.90 0.04 -16.62
CA GLY A 86 -9.97 1.10 -16.96
C GLY A 86 -10.69 2.45 -17.02
N LEU A 87 -10.33 3.35 -16.12
CA LEU A 87 -10.91 4.68 -15.95
C LEU A 87 -9.96 5.75 -16.51
N ASP A 88 -10.52 6.87 -16.98
CA ASP A 88 -9.74 8.10 -17.10
C ASP A 88 -9.56 8.79 -15.73
N THR A 89 -8.80 9.89 -15.71
CA THR A 89 -8.49 10.64 -14.48
C THR A 89 -9.70 11.32 -13.83
N LEU A 90 -10.85 11.36 -14.52
CA LEU A 90 -12.12 11.88 -14.01
C LEU A 90 -13.06 10.75 -13.57
N GLY A 91 -12.61 9.49 -13.60
CA GLY A 91 -13.38 8.33 -13.18
C GLY A 91 -14.34 7.78 -14.24
N LYS A 92 -14.25 8.22 -15.49
CA LYS A 92 -15.10 7.67 -16.57
C LYS A 92 -14.50 6.36 -17.08
N ILE A 93 -15.33 5.33 -17.17
CA ILE A 93 -14.93 4.04 -17.74
C ILE A 93 -14.58 4.23 -19.22
N ARG A 94 -13.36 3.84 -19.59
CA ARG A 94 -12.83 3.83 -20.97
C ARG A 94 -12.62 2.42 -21.50
N LYS A 95 -12.32 1.47 -20.62
CA LYS A 95 -12.08 0.07 -20.99
C LYS A 95 -12.64 -0.87 -19.92
N LYS A 96 -13.07 -2.05 -20.33
CA LYS A 96 -13.47 -3.16 -19.46
C LYS A 96 -12.78 -4.42 -19.97
N ILE A 97 -12.15 -5.17 -19.08
CA ILE A 97 -11.55 -6.48 -19.38
C ILE A 97 -12.13 -7.48 -18.37
N ILE A 98 -12.74 -8.54 -18.87
CA ILE A 98 -13.34 -9.59 -18.02
C ILE A 98 -12.32 -10.71 -17.84
N LEU A 99 -12.05 -11.10 -16.60
CA LEU A 99 -11.22 -12.27 -16.28
C LEU A 99 -12.11 -13.52 -16.31
N ASN A 100 -12.06 -14.26 -17.41
CA ASN A 100 -12.83 -15.49 -17.56
C ASN A 100 -12.21 -16.63 -16.73
N ASN A 101 -13.06 -17.57 -16.28
CA ASN A 101 -12.66 -18.76 -15.52
C ASN A 101 -11.98 -18.46 -14.16
N ILE A 102 -12.21 -17.26 -13.64
CA ILE A 102 -11.82 -16.86 -12.29
C ILE A 102 -13.10 -16.63 -11.48
N VAL A 103 -13.01 -16.88 -10.18
CA VAL A 103 -14.05 -16.49 -9.21
C VAL A 103 -13.45 -15.36 -8.39
N ASN A 104 -14.21 -14.28 -8.24
CA ASN A 104 -13.91 -13.24 -7.27
C ASN A 104 -14.66 -13.59 -5.98
N HIS A 105 -13.93 -13.99 -4.93
CA HIS A 105 -14.52 -14.27 -3.62
C HIS A 105 -14.40 -13.07 -2.66
N ASP A 106 -13.24 -12.41 -2.63
CA ASP A 106 -12.98 -11.24 -1.78
C ASP A 106 -11.71 -10.51 -2.28
N TRP A 107 -11.83 -9.83 -3.42
CA TRP A 107 -10.75 -9.07 -4.05
C TRP A 107 -10.54 -7.71 -3.38
N GLU A 108 -9.39 -7.51 -2.78
CA GLU A 108 -9.16 -6.29 -1.98
C GLU A 108 -8.24 -5.29 -2.67
N GLU A 109 -7.16 -5.77 -3.31
CA GLU A 109 -6.11 -4.88 -3.84
C GLU A 109 -5.63 -5.32 -5.23
N ILE A 110 -5.15 -4.34 -6.01
CA ILE A 110 -4.43 -4.54 -7.26
C ILE A 110 -3.07 -3.84 -7.23
N SER A 111 -2.03 -4.55 -7.65
CA SER A 111 -0.68 -4.00 -7.76
C SER A 111 -0.05 -4.39 -9.11
N GLN A 112 1.18 -3.94 -9.36
CA GLN A 112 1.85 -4.18 -10.63
C GLN A 112 3.36 -4.16 -10.52
N ASP A 113 4.01 -4.90 -11.43
CA ASP A 113 5.42 -4.69 -11.79
C ASP A 113 5.53 -4.27 -13.27
N SER A 114 6.73 -4.29 -13.86
CA SER A 114 6.92 -3.92 -15.26
C SER A 114 6.20 -4.82 -16.28
N THR A 115 5.86 -6.05 -15.90
CA THR A 115 5.39 -7.14 -16.79
C THR A 115 4.03 -7.72 -16.40
N HIS A 116 3.65 -7.64 -15.12
CA HIS A 116 2.45 -8.29 -14.58
C HIS A 116 1.59 -7.32 -13.77
N LEU A 117 0.30 -7.63 -13.72
CA LEU A 117 -0.67 -7.16 -12.75
C LEU A 117 -0.85 -8.22 -11.67
N TYR A 118 -1.23 -7.80 -10.48
CA TYR A 118 -1.45 -8.65 -9.33
C TYR A 118 -2.79 -8.28 -8.72
N ILE A 119 -3.69 -9.23 -8.51
CA ILE A 119 -4.97 -8.98 -7.83
C ILE A 119 -5.08 -9.93 -6.64
N GLY A 120 -5.31 -9.38 -5.46
CA GLY A 120 -5.39 -10.14 -4.22
C GLY A 120 -6.79 -10.60 -3.89
N ASP A 121 -7.03 -11.91 -3.93
CA ASP A 121 -8.25 -12.55 -3.40
C ASP A 121 -7.91 -13.14 -2.02
N PHE A 122 -7.98 -12.27 -1.01
CA PHE A 122 -7.47 -12.59 0.32
C PHE A 122 -8.18 -11.88 1.48
N GLY A 123 -9.27 -11.16 1.21
CA GLY A 123 -10.14 -10.63 2.26
C GLY A 123 -10.62 -11.78 3.16
N ASN A 124 -10.63 -11.55 4.47
CA ASN A 124 -10.88 -12.60 5.47
C ASN A 124 -11.58 -12.07 6.72
N ASN A 125 -12.29 -10.95 6.59
CA ASN A 125 -12.90 -10.24 7.70
C ASN A 125 -14.11 -10.96 8.32
N TYR A 126 -14.86 -11.77 7.55
CA TYR A 126 -16.17 -12.31 7.99
C TYR A 126 -16.06 -13.39 9.06
N ARG A 127 -15.14 -14.36 8.89
CA ARG A 127 -14.94 -15.50 9.81
C ARG A 127 -13.48 -15.75 10.17
N GLY A 128 -12.54 -15.11 9.47
CA GLY A 128 -11.11 -15.21 9.73
C GLY A 128 -10.55 -16.63 9.54
N ASN A 129 -11.17 -17.44 8.69
CA ASN A 129 -10.85 -18.86 8.54
C ASN A 129 -10.69 -19.32 7.08
N ARG A 130 -10.52 -18.39 6.13
CA ARG A 130 -10.17 -18.74 4.74
C ARG A 130 -8.83 -19.47 4.69
N ASN A 131 -8.77 -20.51 3.88
CA ASN A 131 -7.58 -21.36 3.65
C ASN A 131 -7.16 -21.40 2.16
N ASP A 132 -7.75 -20.51 1.37
CA ASP A 132 -7.66 -20.41 -0.08
C ASP A 132 -7.13 -19.03 -0.52
N LEU A 133 -6.47 -18.30 0.38
CA LEU A 133 -5.91 -16.97 0.11
C LEU A 133 -4.91 -17.03 -1.05
N HIS A 134 -5.07 -16.14 -2.02
CA HIS A 134 -4.20 -16.13 -3.20
C HIS A 134 -4.13 -14.76 -3.89
N ILE A 135 -3.17 -14.65 -4.80
CA ILE A 135 -2.96 -13.51 -5.68
C ILE A 135 -2.95 -14.02 -7.11
N LEU A 136 -3.79 -13.43 -7.96
CA LEU A 136 -3.76 -13.63 -9.40
C LEU A 136 -2.60 -12.84 -9.99
N LYS A 137 -1.71 -13.51 -10.72
CA LYS A 137 -0.60 -12.88 -11.43
C LYS A 137 -0.90 -12.88 -12.92
N ILE A 138 -1.15 -11.71 -13.49
CA ILE A 138 -1.70 -11.56 -14.84
C ILE A 138 -0.65 -10.89 -15.72
N GLU A 139 -0.27 -11.51 -16.84
CA GLU A 139 0.66 -10.89 -17.78
C GLU A 139 0.02 -9.66 -18.44
N LYS A 140 0.67 -8.49 -18.35
CA LYS A 140 0.13 -7.21 -18.84
C LYS A 140 -0.15 -7.20 -20.33
N LYS A 141 0.71 -7.84 -21.12
CA LYS A 141 0.56 -7.87 -22.58
C LYS A 141 -0.73 -8.59 -22.97
N SER A 142 -0.91 -9.82 -22.50
CA SER A 142 -2.11 -10.59 -22.77
C SER A 142 -3.37 -9.99 -22.14
N PHE A 143 -3.25 -9.33 -20.97
CA PHE A 143 -4.32 -8.50 -20.40
C PHE A 143 -4.80 -7.42 -21.37
N LEU A 144 -3.88 -6.62 -21.92
CA LEU A 144 -4.22 -5.54 -22.85
C LEU A 144 -4.81 -6.03 -24.18
N GLU A 145 -4.39 -7.22 -24.63
CA GLU A 145 -4.92 -7.94 -25.79
C GLU A 145 -6.30 -8.61 -25.54
N GLY A 146 -6.81 -8.57 -24.30
CA GLY A 146 -8.10 -9.13 -23.92
C GLY A 146 -8.12 -10.66 -23.80
N LYS A 147 -6.93 -11.29 -23.68
CA LYS A 147 -6.77 -12.74 -23.51
C LYS A 147 -5.84 -13.03 -22.32
N PRO A 148 -6.19 -12.56 -21.11
CA PRO A 148 -5.27 -12.56 -19.97
C PRO A 148 -4.72 -13.96 -19.69
N ILE A 149 -3.39 -14.07 -19.64
CA ILE A 149 -2.68 -15.24 -19.11
C ILE A 149 -2.52 -15.01 -17.61
N ILE A 150 -3.09 -15.92 -16.82
CA ILE A 150 -3.22 -15.79 -15.36
C ILE A 150 -2.54 -16.98 -14.69
N ASP A 151 -1.59 -16.66 -13.82
CA ASP A 151 -0.99 -17.57 -12.84
C ASP A 151 -1.54 -17.28 -11.43
N THR A 152 -1.22 -18.14 -10.47
CA THR A 152 -1.65 -17.97 -9.08
C THR A 152 -0.48 -18.10 -8.11
N ILE A 153 -0.43 -17.17 -7.14
CA ILE A 153 0.43 -17.22 -5.96
C ILE A 153 -0.49 -17.46 -4.76
N SER A 154 -0.58 -18.69 -4.26
CA SER A 154 -1.37 -19.03 -3.08
C SER A 154 -0.52 -18.95 -1.83
N PHE A 155 -1.11 -18.57 -0.70
CA PHE A 155 -0.37 -18.50 0.56
C PHE A 155 -1.19 -18.81 1.80
N SER A 156 -0.47 -19.12 2.87
CA SER A 156 -0.98 -19.11 4.24
C SER A 156 -0.05 -18.28 5.12
N TYR A 157 -0.59 -17.66 6.18
CA TYR A 157 0.24 -16.95 7.15
C TYR A 157 1.09 -17.91 7.97
N SER A 158 2.32 -17.50 8.28
CA SER A 158 3.26 -18.29 9.10
C SER A 158 2.75 -18.59 10.51
N ASP A 159 1.88 -17.75 11.05
CA ASP A 159 1.42 -17.77 12.45
C ASP A 159 -0.11 -17.94 12.62
N GLN A 160 -0.86 -18.16 11.54
CA GLN A 160 -2.28 -18.54 11.63
C GLN A 160 -2.41 -20.06 11.79
N THR A 161 -2.61 -20.51 13.02
CA THR A 161 -2.75 -21.94 13.34
C THR A 161 -4.18 -22.37 13.70
N ASP A 162 -5.06 -21.41 14.04
CA ASP A 162 -6.46 -21.66 14.36
C ASP A 162 -7.39 -21.14 13.25
N PHE A 163 -8.14 -22.05 12.63
CA PHE A 163 -9.13 -21.78 11.59
C PHE A 163 -10.56 -22.05 12.07
N LYS A 164 -10.79 -22.11 13.39
CA LYS A 164 -12.16 -22.13 13.91
C LYS A 164 -12.88 -20.85 13.50
N PRO A 165 -14.10 -20.94 12.94
CA PRO A 165 -14.87 -19.75 12.56
C PRO A 165 -15.03 -18.80 13.74
N GLN A 166 -14.63 -17.55 13.58
CA GLN A 166 -14.77 -16.52 14.60
C GLN A 166 -15.91 -15.55 14.26
N ARG A 167 -16.12 -14.57 15.14
CA ARG A 167 -16.96 -13.42 14.82
C ARG A 167 -16.23 -12.55 13.80
N GLY A 168 -16.96 -11.90 12.90
CA GLY A 168 -16.35 -10.99 11.95
C GLY A 168 -15.54 -9.89 12.63
N ASN A 169 -14.45 -9.49 11.97
CA ASN A 169 -13.56 -8.40 12.37
C ASN A 169 -12.84 -8.63 13.71
N THR A 170 -12.64 -9.89 14.12
CA THR A 170 -11.92 -10.22 15.36
C THR A 170 -10.54 -10.85 15.16
N THR A 171 -10.19 -11.30 13.95
CA THR A 171 -8.86 -11.82 13.65
C THR A 171 -7.92 -10.72 13.15
N ASN A 172 -6.62 -11.02 13.12
CA ASN A 172 -5.59 -10.14 12.55
C ASN A 172 -5.13 -10.60 11.15
N PHE A 173 -5.82 -11.59 10.57
CA PHE A 173 -5.45 -12.27 9.31
C PHE A 173 -6.32 -11.83 8.12
N ASP A 174 -6.93 -10.66 8.26
CA ASP A 174 -7.62 -9.96 7.20
C ASP A 174 -6.60 -9.11 6.43
N CYS A 175 -6.34 -9.44 5.17
CA CYS A 175 -5.41 -8.68 4.32
C CYS A 175 -6.22 -7.80 3.41
N GLU A 176 -5.83 -6.53 3.28
CA GLU A 176 -6.53 -5.63 2.37
C GLU A 176 -5.59 -4.78 1.50
N ALA A 177 -4.28 -4.83 1.73
CA ALA A 177 -3.35 -4.13 0.85
C ALA A 177 -2.07 -4.94 0.63
N PHE A 178 -1.40 -4.72 -0.50
CA PHE A 178 -0.07 -5.27 -0.76
C PHE A 178 0.73 -4.41 -1.72
N ILE A 179 2.05 -4.60 -1.70
CA ILE A 179 2.97 -4.04 -2.68
C ILE A 179 3.82 -5.15 -3.29
N VAL A 180 4.24 -4.95 -4.52
CA VAL A 180 5.07 -5.90 -5.28
C VAL A 180 6.46 -5.30 -5.48
N THR A 181 7.48 -6.11 -5.21
CA THR A 181 8.86 -5.87 -5.62
C THR A 181 9.25 -6.90 -6.69
N LYS A 182 10.45 -6.75 -7.24
CA LYS A 182 11.00 -7.73 -8.18
C LYS A 182 10.97 -9.17 -7.68
N ASP A 183 11.22 -9.39 -6.39
CA ASP A 183 11.45 -10.71 -5.79
C ASP A 183 10.39 -11.11 -4.76
N SER A 184 9.66 -10.14 -4.20
CA SER A 184 8.80 -10.34 -3.03
C SER A 184 7.47 -9.61 -3.16
N ILE A 185 6.50 -10.08 -2.39
CA ILE A 185 5.22 -9.41 -2.16
C ILE A 185 5.11 -9.14 -0.66
N TYR A 186 4.77 -7.90 -0.31
CA TYR A 186 4.56 -7.47 1.07
C TYR A 186 3.07 -7.23 1.28
N LEU A 187 2.46 -8.03 2.14
CA LEU A 187 1.04 -7.99 2.50
C LEU A 187 0.84 -7.13 3.75
N PHE A 188 -0.23 -6.34 3.79
CA PHE A 188 -0.59 -5.46 4.90
C PHE A 188 -1.96 -5.86 5.44
N THR A 189 -2.02 -6.27 6.70
CA THR A 189 -3.30 -6.66 7.32
C THR A 189 -4.11 -5.47 7.83
N LYS A 190 -5.43 -5.62 7.81
CA LYS A 190 -6.42 -4.68 8.37
C LYS A 190 -6.83 -5.15 9.76
N GLN A 191 -6.14 -4.67 10.79
CA GLN A 191 -6.45 -5.09 12.16
C GLN A 191 -7.57 -4.25 12.76
N TRP A 192 -8.81 -4.73 12.63
CA TRP A 192 -10.03 -4.09 13.12
C TRP A 192 -10.00 -3.70 14.60
N SER A 193 -9.39 -4.54 15.45
CA SER A 193 -9.31 -4.30 16.89
C SER A 193 -8.12 -3.42 17.27
N ALA A 194 -6.93 -3.71 16.75
CA ALA A 194 -5.71 -3.00 17.12
C ALA A 194 -5.48 -1.67 16.38
N SER A 195 -6.12 -1.47 15.21
CA SER A 195 -5.88 -0.32 14.32
C SER A 195 -4.40 -0.17 13.93
N LYS A 196 -3.79 -1.33 13.65
CA LYS A 196 -2.42 -1.49 13.15
C LYS A 196 -2.47 -2.26 11.84
N THR A 197 -1.31 -2.39 11.21
CA THR A 197 -1.10 -3.35 10.14
C THR A 197 0.08 -4.26 10.49
N SER A 198 -0.09 -5.57 10.34
CA SER A 198 1.04 -6.51 10.30
C SER A 198 1.49 -6.65 8.86
N ILE A 199 2.80 -6.73 8.67
CA ILE A 199 3.42 -6.89 7.36
C ILE A 199 3.93 -8.32 7.25
N TYR A 200 3.50 -9.02 6.20
CA TYR A 200 3.96 -10.35 5.85
C TYR A 200 4.66 -10.35 4.50
N VAL A 201 5.63 -11.24 4.32
CA VAL A 201 6.41 -11.34 3.07
C VAL A 201 6.36 -12.75 2.50
N LEU A 202 6.14 -12.84 1.20
CA LEU A 202 6.25 -14.06 0.40
C LEU A 202 6.98 -13.79 -0.93
N PRO A 203 7.54 -14.82 -1.59
CA PRO A 203 8.16 -14.67 -2.91
C PRO A 203 7.16 -14.22 -4.00
N ASN A 204 7.60 -13.37 -4.92
CA ASN A 204 6.86 -13.05 -6.15
C ASN A 204 7.02 -14.17 -7.20
N GLN A 205 6.55 -15.37 -6.86
CA GLN A 205 6.63 -16.56 -7.70
C GLN A 205 5.32 -17.34 -7.65
N SER A 206 4.80 -17.77 -8.80
CA SER A 206 3.62 -18.65 -8.88
C SER A 206 3.83 -19.93 -8.07
N GLY A 207 2.78 -20.41 -7.40
CA GLY A 207 2.84 -21.58 -6.52
C GLY A 207 2.34 -21.31 -5.10
N LYS A 208 2.58 -22.26 -4.19
CA LYS A 208 2.16 -22.20 -2.79
C LYS A 208 3.29 -21.72 -1.90
N HIS A 209 3.03 -20.72 -1.07
CA HIS A 209 4.03 -20.11 -0.19
C HIS A 209 3.53 -19.95 1.24
N ILE A 210 4.46 -19.73 2.15
CA ILE A 210 4.17 -19.26 3.50
C ILE A 210 4.50 -17.77 3.54
N ALA A 211 3.51 -16.95 3.86
CA ALA A 211 3.71 -15.53 4.10
C ALA A 211 4.30 -15.36 5.52
N ASN A 212 5.55 -14.93 5.60
CA ASN A 212 6.30 -14.82 6.85
C ASN A 212 6.08 -13.46 7.50
N TYR A 213 5.74 -13.44 8.79
CA TYR A 213 5.64 -12.20 9.55
C TYR A 213 6.97 -11.46 9.53
N LYS A 214 6.93 -10.16 9.25
CA LYS A 214 8.10 -9.28 9.18
C LYS A 214 8.10 -8.24 10.30
N GLU A 215 7.07 -7.42 10.36
CA GLU A 215 6.96 -6.31 11.31
C GLU A 215 5.49 -5.88 11.48
N SER A 216 5.23 -4.93 12.38
CA SER A 216 3.92 -4.30 12.51
C SER A 216 4.06 -2.80 12.73
N ILE A 217 3.20 -2.04 12.04
CA ILE A 217 3.17 -0.58 12.10
C ILE A 217 1.87 -0.14 12.76
N ASN A 218 1.98 0.73 13.77
CA ASN A 218 0.82 1.41 14.34
C ASN A 218 0.38 2.56 13.43
N THR A 219 -0.56 2.26 12.53
CA THR A 219 -1.16 3.25 11.63
C THR A 219 -2.26 4.07 12.30
N GLU A 220 -2.70 3.66 13.49
CA GLU A 220 -3.86 4.22 14.20
C GLU A 220 -5.11 4.27 13.31
N GLY A 221 -5.27 3.25 12.46
CA GLY A 221 -6.35 3.15 11.49
C GLY A 221 -6.41 1.78 10.82
N LEU A 222 -7.46 1.57 10.04
CA LEU A 222 -7.65 0.39 9.19
C LEU A 222 -7.02 0.71 7.84
N VAL A 223 -6.01 -0.07 7.45
CA VAL A 223 -5.37 0.01 6.13
C VAL A 223 -6.21 -0.80 5.15
N THR A 224 -6.39 -0.24 3.96
CA THR A 224 -7.28 -0.79 2.92
C THR A 224 -6.69 -0.76 1.52
N GLY A 225 -5.63 0.02 1.30
CA GLY A 225 -4.93 0.03 0.03
C GLY A 225 -3.53 0.57 0.14
N ALA A 226 -2.70 0.26 -0.85
CA ALA A 226 -1.31 0.64 -0.91
C ALA A 226 -0.88 0.96 -2.35
N THR A 227 0.01 1.95 -2.48
CA THR A 227 0.76 2.18 -3.72
C THR A 227 2.24 2.28 -3.42
N TYR A 228 3.06 1.76 -4.32
CA TYR A 228 4.52 1.70 -4.14
C TYR A 228 5.28 2.20 -5.36
N LEU A 229 6.22 3.11 -5.11
CA LEU A 229 7.23 3.51 -6.07
C LEU A 229 8.59 2.98 -5.61
N GLU A 230 8.96 1.81 -6.15
CA GLU A 230 10.15 1.06 -5.73
C GLU A 230 11.45 1.86 -5.86
N GLU A 231 11.69 2.46 -7.03
CA GLU A 231 12.85 3.31 -7.30
C GLU A 231 12.96 4.53 -6.36
N LYS A 232 11.84 4.92 -5.76
CA LYS A 232 11.75 6.05 -4.84
C LYS A 232 11.65 5.64 -3.39
N LYS A 233 11.61 4.32 -3.08
CA LYS A 233 11.39 3.78 -1.74
C LYS A 233 10.25 4.49 -1.01
N LEU A 234 9.12 4.67 -1.72
CA LEU A 234 7.96 5.39 -1.21
C LEU A 234 6.73 4.49 -1.29
N VAL A 235 6.24 4.08 -0.12
CA VAL A 235 4.93 3.43 0.03
C VAL A 235 3.96 4.45 0.59
N VAL A 236 2.76 4.52 0.02
CA VAL A 236 1.65 5.28 0.59
C VAL A 236 0.48 4.34 0.78
N LEU A 237 0.05 4.22 2.04
CA LEU A 237 -1.13 3.48 2.42
C LEU A 237 -2.32 4.44 2.50
N CYS A 238 -3.51 3.99 2.14
CA CYS A 238 -4.77 4.66 2.47
C CYS A 238 -5.59 3.83 3.46
N GLY A 239 -6.60 4.47 4.03
CA GLY A 239 -7.47 3.84 5.00
C GLY A 239 -8.33 4.81 5.78
N TYR A 240 -9.01 4.28 6.80
CA TYR A 240 -9.86 5.06 7.69
C TYR A 240 -9.82 4.57 9.14
N SER A 241 -10.14 5.46 10.08
CA SER A 241 -10.32 5.08 11.48
C SER A 241 -11.65 4.35 11.70
N LYS A 242 -11.80 3.71 12.86
CA LYS A 242 -13.09 3.12 13.30
C LYS A 242 -14.26 4.12 13.38
N THR A 243 -13.95 5.42 13.42
CA THR A 243 -14.92 6.52 13.41
C THR A 243 -15.12 7.12 12.01
N GLY A 244 -14.57 6.50 10.96
CA GLY A 244 -14.70 6.93 9.57
C GLY A 244 -13.77 8.10 9.19
N LYS A 245 -12.71 8.39 9.96
CA LYS A 245 -11.74 9.42 9.56
C LYS A 245 -10.72 8.83 8.60
N THR A 246 -10.80 9.23 7.34
CA THR A 246 -9.88 8.82 6.27
C THR A 246 -8.48 9.39 6.44
N PHE A 247 -7.45 8.64 6.06
CA PHE A 247 -6.05 9.04 6.11
C PHE A 247 -5.23 8.50 4.94
N LEU A 248 -4.08 9.15 4.71
CA LEU A 248 -2.92 8.57 4.04
C LEU A 248 -1.82 8.33 5.07
N TYR A 249 -1.06 7.24 4.92
CA TYR A 249 0.10 6.93 5.75
C TYR A 249 1.32 6.72 4.85
N LEU A 250 2.24 7.68 4.90
CA LEU A 250 3.43 7.71 4.07
C LEU A 250 4.57 6.98 4.79
N LEU A 251 5.22 6.09 4.07
CA LEU A 251 6.41 5.33 4.47
C LEU A 251 7.51 5.59 3.43
N TYR A 252 8.59 6.24 3.83
CA TYR A 252 9.66 6.61 2.90
C TYR A 252 11.02 6.71 3.59
N ASP A 253 12.09 6.70 2.80
CA ASP A 253 13.47 6.73 3.30
C ASP A 253 13.81 5.54 4.23
N PHE A 254 13.12 4.41 4.04
CA PHE A 254 13.39 3.17 4.74
C PHE A 254 14.54 2.37 4.11
N LYS A 255 15.10 1.42 4.87
CA LYS A 255 16.21 0.56 4.42
C LYS A 255 15.75 -0.89 4.26
N ASN A 256 16.18 -1.56 3.20
CA ASN A 256 15.96 -3.01 2.99
C ASN A 256 14.49 -3.45 3.18
N HIS A 257 13.54 -2.61 2.75
CA HIS A 257 12.10 -2.81 2.96
C HIS A 257 11.69 -2.99 4.44
N ASP A 258 12.53 -2.61 5.40
CA ASP A 258 12.15 -2.45 6.81
C ASP A 258 11.48 -1.10 6.99
N PHE A 259 10.17 -1.08 6.86
CA PHE A 259 9.38 0.14 6.75
C PHE A 259 9.39 0.94 8.06
N SER A 260 9.59 0.28 9.21
CA SER A 260 9.73 0.93 10.51
C SER A 260 10.95 1.85 10.60
N THR A 261 12.01 1.59 9.82
CA THR A 261 13.26 2.39 9.84
C THR A 261 13.14 3.72 9.10
N GLY A 262 12.10 3.89 8.29
CA GLY A 262 11.87 5.11 7.51
C GLY A 262 11.05 6.16 8.23
N ASN A 263 10.82 7.26 7.51
CA ASN A 263 9.85 8.27 7.85
C ASN A 263 8.43 7.71 7.78
N LYS A 264 7.66 7.96 8.83
CA LYS A 264 6.26 7.54 8.98
C LYS A 264 5.42 8.78 9.18
N ARG A 265 4.56 9.11 8.22
CA ARG A 265 3.76 10.35 8.27
C ARG A 265 2.30 10.08 7.95
N LYS A 266 1.44 10.29 8.94
CA LYS A 266 -0.02 10.20 8.78
C LYS A 266 -0.60 11.56 8.38
N ILE A 267 -1.46 11.56 7.37
CA ILE A 267 -2.16 12.74 6.86
C ILE A 267 -3.66 12.46 6.90
N ASN A 268 -4.43 13.31 7.57
CA ASN A 268 -5.89 13.18 7.58
C ASN A 268 -6.49 13.77 6.30
N LEU A 269 -7.53 13.14 5.76
CA LEU A 269 -8.26 13.65 4.60
C LEU A 269 -9.60 14.27 5.04
N LYS A 270 -10.03 15.34 4.35
CA LYS A 270 -11.36 15.96 4.50
C LYS A 270 -12.43 15.15 3.74
N LEU A 271 -12.47 13.84 3.98
CA LEU A 271 -13.41 12.87 3.41
C LEU A 271 -13.99 11.96 4.51
N PRO A 272 -14.64 12.52 5.55
CA PRO A 272 -15.17 11.68 6.63
C PRO A 272 -16.20 10.68 6.08
N PHE A 273 -16.22 9.50 6.68
CA PHE A 273 -17.12 8.38 6.37
C PHE A 273 -16.98 7.79 4.96
N HIS A 274 -15.92 8.16 4.22
CA HIS A 274 -15.61 7.47 2.97
C HIS A 274 -14.81 6.21 3.33
N GLN A 275 -15.30 5.05 2.90
CA GLN A 275 -14.51 3.81 2.87
C GLN A 275 -13.56 3.91 1.68
N ILE A 276 -12.45 4.61 1.89
CA ILE A 276 -11.39 4.73 0.89
C ILE A 276 -10.67 3.38 0.86
N GLU A 277 -10.58 2.76 -0.30
CA GLU A 277 -9.98 1.44 -0.48
C GLU A 277 -8.81 1.54 -1.49
N GLY A 278 -9.03 2.01 -2.72
CA GLY A 278 -7.98 2.09 -3.75
C GLY A 278 -7.13 3.36 -3.72
N ILE A 279 -5.82 3.24 -4.01
CA ILE A 279 -4.89 4.37 -4.18
C ILE A 279 -3.87 4.14 -5.31
N ALA A 280 -3.67 5.14 -6.17
CA ALA A 280 -2.67 5.09 -7.24
C ALA A 280 -1.91 6.41 -7.40
N THR A 281 -0.64 6.30 -7.82
CA THR A 281 0.18 7.41 -8.30
C THR A 281 1.07 6.96 -9.45
N LYS A 282 1.50 7.90 -10.29
CA LYS A 282 2.54 7.68 -11.31
C LYS A 282 3.88 8.30 -10.94
N ASP A 283 3.88 9.35 -10.12
CA ASP A 283 5.05 10.19 -9.87
C ASP A 283 5.37 10.38 -8.38
N GLY A 284 4.49 9.94 -7.49
CA GLY A 284 4.65 10.07 -6.04
C GLY A 284 4.30 11.46 -5.51
N LEU A 285 3.77 12.33 -6.37
CA LEU A 285 3.34 13.69 -6.02
C LEU A 285 1.81 13.80 -6.12
N HIS A 286 1.23 13.23 -7.17
CA HIS A 286 -0.19 13.31 -7.46
C HIS A 286 -0.85 11.96 -7.26
N TYR A 287 -1.92 11.93 -6.48
CA TYR A 287 -2.57 10.71 -6.04
C TYR A 287 -4.04 10.69 -6.44
N TYR A 288 -4.47 9.54 -6.94
CA TYR A 288 -5.87 9.20 -7.13
C TYR A 288 -6.28 8.21 -6.06
N LEU A 289 -7.40 8.45 -5.41
CA LEU A 289 -7.99 7.54 -4.42
C LEU A 289 -9.42 7.23 -4.84
N THR A 290 -9.91 6.04 -4.52
CA THR A 290 -11.31 5.66 -4.70
C THR A 290 -11.95 5.28 -3.38
N ASN A 291 -13.27 5.46 -3.29
CA ASN A 291 -14.06 4.95 -2.18
C ASN A 291 -15.25 4.14 -2.68
N GLU A 292 -15.68 3.18 -1.87
CA GLU A 292 -16.91 2.42 -2.07
C GLU A 292 -18.17 3.24 -1.77
N SER A 293 -19.29 2.76 -2.28
CA SER A 293 -20.61 3.24 -1.88
C SER A 293 -20.95 2.77 -0.45
N LEU A 294 -21.04 3.71 0.49
CA LEU A 294 -21.47 3.44 1.86
C LEU A 294 -22.85 4.03 2.16
N VAL A 295 -23.84 3.15 2.36
CA VAL A 295 -25.21 3.53 2.71
C VAL A 295 -25.58 2.98 4.10
N ARG A 296 -25.85 3.87 5.07
CA ARG A 296 -26.44 3.54 6.37
C ARG A 296 -27.68 4.39 6.61
N LYS A 297 -28.83 3.90 6.17
CA LYS A 297 -30.11 4.63 6.28
C LYS A 297 -30.52 4.87 7.74
N PRO A 298 -31.10 6.04 8.08
CA PRO A 298 -31.33 7.22 7.21
C PRO A 298 -30.16 8.23 7.20
N ILE A 299 -29.04 7.94 7.86
CA ILE A 299 -28.07 8.95 8.32
C ILE A 299 -26.91 9.17 7.33
N LEU A 300 -26.51 8.13 6.60
CA LEU A 300 -25.33 8.16 5.74
C LEU A 300 -25.63 7.62 4.34
N ASN A 301 -25.23 8.36 3.32
CA ASN A 301 -25.27 7.97 1.93
C ASN A 301 -24.08 8.61 1.21
N VAL A 302 -22.96 7.88 1.16
CA VAL A 302 -21.74 8.29 0.46
C VAL A 302 -21.67 7.44 -0.81
N PRO A 303 -21.78 8.03 -2.01
CA PRO A 303 -21.62 7.27 -3.25
C PRO A 303 -20.16 6.87 -3.45
N GLN A 304 -19.93 5.92 -4.34
CA GLN A 304 -18.62 5.59 -4.85
C GLN A 304 -18.02 6.77 -5.66
N GLN A 305 -16.78 7.16 -5.37
CA GLN A 305 -16.14 8.31 -6.01
C GLN A 305 -14.65 8.05 -6.27
N ILE A 306 -14.10 8.85 -7.18
CA ILE A 306 -12.66 9.05 -7.33
C ILE A 306 -12.30 10.44 -6.81
N HIS A 307 -11.14 10.54 -6.16
CA HIS A 307 -10.61 11.75 -5.56
C HIS A 307 -9.20 11.99 -6.05
N TYR A 308 -8.83 13.26 -6.20
CA TYR A 308 -7.46 13.65 -6.55
C TYR A 308 -6.84 14.54 -5.48
N PHE A 309 -5.57 14.27 -5.17
CA PHE A 309 -4.77 15.01 -4.20
C PHE A 309 -3.40 15.33 -4.76
N ASP A 310 -2.95 16.56 -4.55
CA ASP A 310 -1.56 16.99 -4.76
C ASP A 310 -0.80 16.99 -3.41
N LEU A 311 0.22 16.13 -3.32
CA LEU A 311 1.14 16.03 -2.18
C LEU A 311 2.51 16.66 -2.48
N SER A 312 2.63 17.47 -3.52
CA SER A 312 3.89 18.12 -3.91
C SER A 312 4.53 18.89 -2.77
N PHE A 313 3.74 19.59 -1.96
CA PHE A 313 4.25 20.34 -0.80
C PHE A 313 4.88 19.46 0.30
N LEU A 314 4.67 18.14 0.25
CA LEU A 314 5.23 17.17 1.20
C LEU A 314 6.36 16.34 0.61
N LEU A 315 6.19 15.86 -0.62
CA LEU A 315 7.02 14.81 -1.19
C LEU A 315 8.02 15.32 -2.24
N LYS A 316 7.85 16.54 -2.76
CA LYS A 316 8.75 17.11 -3.78
C LYS A 316 10.19 17.19 -3.30
N SER A 317 10.42 17.62 -2.06
CA SER A 317 11.77 17.70 -1.49
C SER A 317 12.43 16.34 -1.32
N TYR A 318 11.65 15.26 -1.15
CA TYR A 318 12.14 13.89 -1.02
C TYR A 318 12.42 13.25 -2.38
N LEU A 319 11.49 13.38 -3.33
CA LEU A 319 11.51 12.68 -4.61
C LEU A 319 12.55 13.23 -5.61
N HIS A 320 13.00 14.47 -5.39
CA HIS A 320 14.02 15.15 -6.19
C HIS A 320 15.35 15.37 -5.45
N LYS A 321 15.62 14.60 -4.39
CA LYS A 321 16.95 14.58 -3.74
C LYS A 321 18.03 13.97 -4.63
#